data_AF-A0A2U1CCZ4-F1
#
_entry.id   AF-A0A2U1CCZ4-F1
#
_cell.length_a   1.000
_cell.length_b   1.000
_cell.length_c   1.000
_cell.angle_alpha   90.00
_cell.angle_beta   90.00
_cell.angle_gamma   90.00
#
_symmetry.space_group_name_H-M   'P 1'
#
loop_
_entity.id
_entity.type
_entity.pdbx_description
1 polymer ?
#
loop_
_entity_poly.entity_id
_entity_poly.type
_entity_poly.pdbx_seq_one_letter_code
_entity_poly.pdbx_strand_id
1 'polypeptide(L)'
;MPIFAERFARLRGEKTQGEFSEFLGISRPTVGFYENGTRLPDAAVLCQIAQRCNVSADWLLGISEYRNVDSRYITAQEMGLTEEAASFFTELINNFKSGHDEAGFTEAEYGPKKLINDILTHPSLFVLLIEACDGIAYGTKEKIDLRDILTARNLLPSLRKRGIEVVPPQELAILRIEYAKSIFSDILESIAGAQWGKRDAQP
;
A
#
# COMPACT_ATOMS: atom_id res chain seq x y z
N MET A 1 -25.37 -3.54 -14.70
CA MET A 1 -24.21 -2.91 -14.03
C MET A 1 -23.21 -4.02 -13.70
N PRO A 2 -22.27 -4.34 -14.62
CA PRO A 2 -21.43 -5.54 -14.52
C PRO A 2 -20.51 -5.54 -13.29
N ILE A 3 -19.99 -4.38 -12.90
CA ILE A 3 -19.12 -4.25 -11.71
C ILE A 3 -19.84 -4.69 -10.44
N PHE A 4 -21.13 -4.33 -10.29
CA PHE A 4 -21.92 -4.77 -9.13
C PHE A 4 -22.04 -6.30 -9.08
N ALA A 5 -22.40 -6.93 -10.20
CA ALA A 5 -22.56 -8.38 -10.27
C ALA A 5 -21.27 -9.13 -9.91
N GLU A 6 -20.14 -8.67 -10.46
CA GLU A 6 -18.80 -9.21 -10.17
C GLU A 6 -18.43 -9.05 -8.69
N ARG A 7 -18.56 -7.84 -8.14
CA ARG A 7 -18.21 -7.55 -6.74
C ARG A 7 -19.14 -8.27 -5.77
N PHE A 8 -20.43 -8.37 -6.08
CA PHE A 8 -21.41 -9.12 -5.29
C PHE A 8 -21.09 -10.62 -5.26
N ALA A 9 -20.75 -11.21 -6.42
CA ALA A 9 -20.30 -12.61 -6.48
C ALA A 9 -19.01 -12.84 -5.67
N ARG A 10 -18.07 -11.89 -5.69
CA ARG A 10 -16.86 -11.93 -4.83
C ARG A 10 -17.18 -11.90 -3.34
N LEU A 11 -18.23 -11.20 -2.91
CA LEU A 11 -18.62 -11.14 -1.49
C LEU A 11 -19.14 -12.49 -0.96
N ARG A 12 -19.70 -13.34 -1.83
CA ARG A 12 -20.12 -14.68 -1.44
C ARG A 12 -18.94 -15.56 -1.00
N GLY A 13 -17.79 -15.38 -1.64
CA GLY A 13 -16.61 -16.22 -1.42
C GLY A 13 -16.94 -17.69 -1.65
N GLU A 14 -16.60 -18.55 -0.69
CA GLU A 14 -16.83 -19.99 -0.76
C GLU A 14 -18.24 -20.42 -0.33
N LYS A 15 -19.07 -19.51 0.19
CA LYS A 15 -20.44 -19.84 0.63
C LYS A 15 -21.30 -20.28 -0.56
N THR A 16 -22.23 -21.18 -0.32
CA THR A 16 -23.30 -21.46 -1.28
C THR A 16 -24.23 -20.25 -1.41
N GLN A 17 -24.98 -20.16 -2.51
CA GLN A 17 -26.00 -19.10 -2.66
C GLN A 17 -27.06 -19.16 -1.55
N GLY A 18 -27.33 -20.35 -1.00
CA GLY A 18 -28.26 -20.52 0.13
C GLY A 18 -27.74 -19.86 1.40
N GLU A 19 -26.54 -20.24 1.84
CA GLU A 19 -25.90 -19.67 3.03
C GLU A 19 -25.71 -18.15 2.90
N PHE A 20 -25.35 -17.68 1.72
CA PHE A 20 -25.17 -16.24 1.49
C PHE A 20 -26.51 -15.49 1.49
N SER A 21 -27.58 -16.10 0.97
CA SER A 21 -28.92 -15.52 1.04
C SER A 21 -29.43 -15.40 2.47
N GLU A 22 -29.19 -16.41 3.31
CA GLU A 22 -29.53 -16.39 4.74
C GLU A 22 -28.72 -15.34 5.50
N PHE A 23 -27.42 -15.26 5.24
CA PHE A 23 -26.53 -14.25 5.81
C PHE A 23 -26.98 -12.83 5.50
N LEU A 24 -27.38 -12.58 4.24
CA LEU A 24 -27.85 -11.29 3.79
C LEU A 24 -29.30 -11.01 4.20
N GLY A 25 -30.12 -12.04 4.47
CA GLY A 25 -31.55 -11.88 4.71
C GLY A 25 -32.34 -11.60 3.43
N ILE A 26 -31.94 -12.19 2.30
CA ILE A 26 -32.63 -12.11 1.00
C ILE A 26 -32.98 -13.51 0.49
N SER A 27 -33.78 -13.61 -0.57
CA SER A 27 -34.11 -14.92 -1.15
C SER A 27 -32.94 -15.50 -1.94
N ARG A 28 -32.77 -16.83 -1.95
CA ARG A 28 -31.77 -17.53 -2.76
C ARG A 28 -31.85 -17.16 -4.26
N PRO A 29 -33.03 -17.10 -4.91
CA PRO A 29 -33.13 -16.61 -6.30
C PRO A 29 -32.59 -15.18 -6.49
N THR A 30 -32.79 -14.30 -5.50
CA THR A 30 -32.28 -12.92 -5.54
C THR A 30 -30.76 -12.89 -5.66
N VAL A 31 -30.05 -13.76 -4.94
CA VAL A 31 -28.58 -13.89 -5.05
C VAL A 31 -28.18 -14.21 -6.49
N GLY A 32 -28.82 -15.20 -7.11
CA GLY A 32 -28.54 -15.57 -8.50
C GLY A 32 -28.83 -14.44 -9.49
N PHE A 33 -29.91 -13.66 -9.29
CA PHE A 33 -30.19 -12.51 -10.15
C PHE A 33 -29.14 -11.40 -10.03
N TYR A 34 -28.61 -11.18 -8.83
CA TYR A 34 -27.56 -10.19 -8.60
C TYR A 34 -26.21 -10.63 -9.17
N GLU A 35 -25.79 -11.88 -8.95
CA GLU A 35 -24.54 -12.44 -9.49
C GLU A 35 -24.53 -12.49 -11.02
N ASN A 36 -25.68 -12.73 -11.63
CA ASN A 36 -25.82 -12.74 -13.09
C ASN A 36 -26.06 -11.33 -13.67
N GLY A 37 -26.22 -10.30 -12.82
CA GLY A 37 -26.48 -8.92 -13.23
C GLY A 37 -27.84 -8.70 -13.90
N THR A 38 -28.78 -9.65 -13.79
CA THR A 38 -30.13 -9.56 -14.37
C THR A 38 -31.07 -8.70 -13.54
N ARG A 39 -30.77 -8.50 -12.25
CA ARG A 39 -31.47 -7.57 -11.36
C ARG A 39 -30.45 -6.77 -10.55
N LEU A 40 -30.84 -5.57 -10.13
CA LEU A 40 -30.10 -4.77 -9.16
C LEU A 40 -30.88 -4.66 -7.84
N PRO A 41 -30.18 -4.54 -6.70
CA PRO A 41 -30.82 -4.22 -5.43
C PRO A 41 -31.39 -2.80 -5.47
N ASP A 42 -32.46 -2.57 -4.72
CA ASP A 42 -32.86 -1.23 -4.37
C ASP A 42 -31.90 -0.64 -3.32
N ALA A 43 -32.10 0.63 -2.97
CA ALA A 43 -31.24 1.31 -2.00
C ALA A 43 -31.20 0.64 -0.62
N ALA A 44 -32.33 0.07 -0.17
CA ALA A 44 -32.42 -0.57 1.14
C ALA A 44 -31.63 -1.88 1.17
N VAL A 45 -31.81 -2.73 0.16
CA VAL A 45 -31.07 -3.98 0.02
C VAL A 45 -29.58 -3.70 -0.22
N LEU A 46 -29.23 -2.67 -0.99
CA LEU A 46 -27.84 -2.27 -1.19
C LEU A 46 -27.17 -1.86 0.13
N CYS A 47 -27.85 -1.06 0.95
CA CYS A 47 -27.38 -0.68 2.28
C CYS A 47 -27.19 -1.90 3.19
N GLN A 48 -28.15 -2.83 3.17
CA GLN A 48 -28.07 -4.09 3.92
C GLN A 48 -26.87 -4.93 3.51
N ILE A 49 -26.62 -5.09 2.19
CA ILE A 49 -25.45 -5.81 1.68
C ILE A 49 -24.16 -5.14 2.14
N ALA A 50 -24.08 -3.81 1.98
CA ALA A 50 -22.91 -3.02 2.37
C ALA A 50 -22.56 -3.22 3.86
N GLN A 51 -23.56 -3.10 4.75
CA GLN A 51 -23.38 -3.27 6.19
C GLN A 51 -23.00 -4.70 6.57
N ARG A 52 -23.74 -5.70 6.07
CA ARG A 52 -23.50 -7.11 6.40
C ARG A 52 -22.12 -7.56 5.94
N CYS A 53 -21.69 -7.13 4.77
CA CYS A 53 -20.40 -7.51 4.18
C CYS A 53 -19.23 -6.58 4.57
N ASN A 54 -19.48 -5.57 5.40
CA ASN A 54 -18.51 -4.54 5.78
C ASN A 54 -17.80 -3.90 4.56
N VAL A 55 -18.59 -3.46 3.58
CA VAL A 55 -18.11 -2.77 2.38
C VAL A 55 -18.88 -1.47 2.15
N SER A 56 -18.31 -0.57 1.35
CA SER A 56 -18.99 0.65 0.92
C SER A 56 -19.94 0.37 -0.26
N ALA A 57 -21.06 1.11 -0.31
CA ALA A 57 -21.95 1.08 -1.47
C ALA A 57 -21.24 1.57 -2.74
N ASP A 58 -20.38 2.58 -2.62
CA ASP A 58 -19.55 3.08 -3.72
C ASP A 58 -18.66 1.99 -4.31
N TRP A 59 -18.07 1.13 -3.47
CA TRP A 59 -17.35 -0.04 -3.96
C TRP A 59 -18.30 -1.04 -4.62
N LEU A 60 -19.43 -1.39 -4.03
CA LEU A 60 -20.39 -2.29 -4.69
C LEU A 60 -20.83 -1.77 -6.07
N LEU A 61 -20.96 -0.45 -6.24
CA LEU A 61 -21.41 0.18 -7.48
C LEU A 61 -20.29 0.50 -8.48
N GLY A 62 -19.02 0.33 -8.11
CA GLY A 62 -17.89 0.68 -8.97
C GLY A 62 -17.54 2.17 -9.01
N ILE A 63 -18.03 2.95 -8.05
CA ILE A 63 -17.72 4.38 -7.89
C ILE A 63 -16.34 4.55 -7.20
N SER A 64 -15.93 3.58 -6.38
CA SER A 64 -14.68 3.61 -5.63
C SER A 64 -14.00 2.24 -5.60
N GLU A 65 -12.67 2.22 -5.54
CA GLU A 65 -11.88 1.02 -5.25
C GLU A 65 -11.73 0.76 -3.75
N TYR A 66 -12.09 1.72 -2.89
CA TYR A 66 -12.05 1.57 -1.44
C TYR A 66 -13.18 0.66 -0.96
N ARG A 67 -12.82 -0.61 -0.70
CA ARG A 67 -13.77 -1.65 -0.31
C ARG A 67 -14.49 -1.33 0.99
N ASN A 68 -13.81 -0.93 2.05
CA ASN A 68 -14.42 -0.65 3.35
C ASN A 68 -14.69 0.86 3.51
N VAL A 69 -15.82 1.19 4.13
CA VAL A 69 -16.19 2.52 4.62
C VAL A 69 -15.11 3.08 5.56
N ASP A 70 -14.58 2.28 6.50
CA ASP A 70 -13.55 2.73 7.44
C ASP A 70 -12.26 3.13 6.72
N SER A 71 -11.84 2.33 5.73
CA SER A 71 -10.66 2.63 4.90
C SER A 71 -10.84 3.85 4.01
N ARG A 72 -12.09 4.26 3.74
CA ARG A 72 -12.41 5.49 3.00
C ARG A 72 -12.15 6.74 3.84
N TYR A 73 -12.19 6.62 5.16
CA TYR A 73 -12.05 7.74 6.08
C TYR A 73 -10.70 7.85 6.76
N ILE A 74 -9.72 7.01 6.41
CA ILE A 74 -8.35 7.22 6.89
C ILE A 74 -7.88 8.58 6.38
N THR A 75 -7.77 9.52 7.30
CA THR A 75 -7.36 10.90 7.00
C THR A 75 -5.85 10.98 6.84
N ALA A 76 -5.38 12.01 6.14
CA ALA A 76 -3.94 12.32 6.07
C ALA A 76 -3.33 12.44 7.48
N GLN A 77 -4.07 13.02 8.43
CA GLN A 77 -3.66 13.15 9.82
C GLN A 77 -3.45 11.79 10.52
N GLU A 78 -4.37 10.84 10.34
CA GLU A 78 -4.23 9.48 10.91
C GLU A 78 -3.07 8.70 10.28
N MET A 79 -2.71 9.02 9.03
CA MET A 79 -1.49 8.51 8.37
C MET A 79 -0.21 9.19 8.85
N GLY A 80 -0.29 10.19 9.72
CA GLY A 80 0.85 10.99 10.19
C GLY A 80 1.38 11.98 9.16
N LEU A 81 0.59 12.33 8.13
CA LEU A 81 0.95 13.29 7.10
C LEU A 81 0.50 14.71 7.47
N THR A 82 1.31 15.70 7.11
CA THR A 82 0.89 17.11 7.15
C THR A 82 0.00 17.45 5.94
N GLU A 83 -0.71 18.58 6.02
CA GLU A 83 -1.52 19.07 4.90
C GLU A 83 -0.68 19.28 3.65
N GLU A 84 0.53 19.83 3.80
CA GLU A 84 1.46 20.08 2.70
C GLU A 84 1.89 18.76 2.04
N ALA A 85 2.22 17.74 2.84
CA ALA A 85 2.62 16.44 2.31
C ALA A 85 1.46 15.75 1.55
N ALA A 86 0.25 15.82 2.09
CA ALA A 86 -0.94 15.24 1.46
C ALA A 86 -1.33 15.96 0.16
N SER A 87 -1.24 17.30 0.14
CA SER A 87 -1.45 18.10 -1.07
C SER A 87 -0.44 17.74 -2.14
N PHE A 88 0.84 17.66 -1.76
CA PHE A 88 1.92 17.31 -2.68
C PHE A 88 1.74 15.91 -3.32
N PHE A 89 1.35 14.89 -2.54
CA PHE A 89 1.02 13.58 -3.10
C PHE A 89 -0.14 13.64 -4.11
N THR A 90 -1.15 14.45 -3.80
CA THR A 90 -2.33 14.60 -4.66
C THR A 90 -1.96 15.29 -5.97
N GLU A 91 -1.13 16.34 -5.91
CA GLU A 91 -0.61 17.04 -7.08
C GLU A 91 0.27 16.14 -7.93
N LEU A 92 1.22 15.43 -7.32
CA LEU A 92 2.06 14.46 -8.01
C LEU A 92 1.19 13.49 -8.81
N ILE A 93 0.26 12.79 -8.16
CA ILE A 93 -0.58 11.78 -8.81
C ILE A 93 -1.48 12.38 -9.90
N ASN A 94 -2.03 13.59 -9.70
CA ASN A 94 -2.95 14.22 -10.64
C ASN A 94 -2.25 14.87 -11.85
N ASN A 95 -1.01 15.33 -11.70
CA ASN A 95 -0.23 15.87 -12.81
C ASN A 95 0.08 14.81 -13.89
N PHE A 96 -0.09 13.51 -13.59
CA PHE A 96 0.04 12.41 -14.53
C PHE A 96 -1.25 12.10 -15.34
N LYS A 97 -2.36 12.81 -15.11
CA LYS A 97 -3.66 12.54 -15.78
C LYS A 97 -3.78 13.10 -17.21
N SER A 98 -2.73 13.73 -17.73
CA SER A 98 -2.72 14.41 -19.03
C SER A 98 -2.49 13.48 -20.23
N GLY A 99 -2.92 12.21 -20.19
CA GLY A 99 -2.89 11.27 -21.34
C GLY A 99 -1.51 10.79 -21.81
N HIS A 100 -0.47 11.59 -21.60
CA HIS A 100 0.94 11.26 -21.63
C HIS A 100 1.59 12.18 -20.60
N ASP A 101 2.41 11.63 -19.70
CA ASP A 101 3.30 12.48 -18.93
C ASP A 101 4.47 12.96 -19.80
N GLU A 102 5.29 13.89 -19.29
CA GLU A 102 6.47 14.40 -20.01
C GLU A 102 7.45 13.28 -20.45
N ALA A 103 7.31 12.07 -19.90
CA ALA A 103 8.09 10.88 -20.22
C ALA A 103 7.36 9.84 -21.10
N GLY A 104 6.08 10.06 -21.43
CA GLY A 104 5.28 9.23 -22.34
C GLY A 104 4.50 8.05 -21.71
N PHE A 105 4.42 7.93 -20.38
CA PHE A 105 3.72 6.82 -19.74
C PHE A 105 2.18 6.94 -19.89
N THR A 106 1.51 5.80 -20.07
CA THR A 106 0.04 5.69 -20.07
C THR A 106 -0.49 5.16 -18.73
N GLU A 107 -1.77 5.42 -18.40
CA GLU A 107 -2.42 4.88 -17.18
C GLU A 107 -2.41 3.33 -17.12
N ALA A 108 -2.23 2.65 -18.26
CA ALA A 108 -2.13 1.19 -18.35
C ALA A 108 -0.74 0.65 -17.98
N GLU A 109 0.28 1.51 -17.91
CA GLU A 109 1.66 1.13 -17.63
C GLU A 109 2.00 1.23 -16.14
N TYR A 110 3.18 0.72 -15.78
CA TYR A 110 3.71 0.87 -14.43
C TYR A 110 4.14 2.33 -14.21
N GLY A 111 3.22 3.15 -13.70
CA GLY A 111 3.44 4.57 -13.45
C GLY A 111 3.71 4.93 -11.98
N PRO A 112 3.98 6.21 -11.67
CA PRO A 112 4.33 6.69 -10.33
C PRO A 112 3.31 6.35 -9.24
N LYS A 113 2.01 6.40 -9.56
CA LYS A 113 0.95 6.01 -8.62
C LYS A 113 1.12 4.57 -8.14
N LYS A 114 1.47 3.65 -9.05
CA LYS A 114 1.69 2.24 -8.70
C LYS A 114 2.98 2.08 -7.89
N LEU A 115 4.07 2.71 -8.33
CA LEU A 115 5.35 2.69 -7.63
C LEU A 115 5.24 3.15 -6.17
N ILE A 116 4.53 4.25 -5.91
CA ILE A 116 4.32 4.76 -4.55
C ILE A 116 3.60 3.72 -3.69
N ASN A 117 2.54 3.07 -4.20
CA ASN A 117 1.83 2.04 -3.44
C ASN A 117 2.72 0.81 -3.19
N ASP A 118 3.49 0.38 -4.18
CA ASP A 118 4.38 -0.78 -4.05
C ASP A 118 5.52 -0.50 -3.05
N ILE A 119 6.06 0.72 -3.01
CA ILE A 119 7.04 1.15 -1.99
C ILE A 119 6.38 1.21 -0.60
N LEU A 120 5.24 1.89 -0.47
CA LEU A 120 4.54 2.10 0.81
C LEU A 120 4.04 0.80 1.47
N THR A 121 3.90 -0.26 0.68
CA THR A 121 3.49 -1.59 1.16
C THR A 121 4.64 -2.59 1.23
N HIS A 122 5.87 -2.19 0.88
CA HIS A 122 7.02 -3.09 0.89
C HIS A 122 7.44 -3.46 2.33
N PRO A 123 7.65 -4.75 2.67
CA PRO A 123 7.99 -5.18 4.04
C PRO A 123 9.21 -4.49 4.65
N SER A 124 10.22 -4.18 3.84
CA SER A 124 11.46 -3.52 4.28
C SER A 124 11.35 -2.00 4.49
N LEU A 125 10.23 -1.36 4.14
CA LEU A 125 10.09 0.10 4.25
C LEU A 125 10.26 0.58 5.69
N PHE A 126 9.72 -0.15 6.66
CA PHE A 126 9.84 0.21 8.07
C PHE A 126 11.30 0.27 8.53
N VAL A 127 12.11 -0.71 8.12
CA VAL A 127 13.55 -0.76 8.46
C VAL A 127 14.29 0.40 7.78
N LEU A 128 13.96 0.68 6.51
CA LEU A 128 14.51 1.84 5.80
C LEU A 128 14.23 3.14 6.56
N LEU A 129 12.98 3.36 6.99
CA LEU A 129 12.60 4.58 7.70
C LEU A 129 13.36 4.71 9.03
N ILE A 130 13.50 3.62 9.79
CA ILE A 130 14.29 3.63 11.02
C ILE A 130 15.74 4.04 10.75
N GLU A 131 16.42 3.38 9.81
CA GLU A 131 17.83 3.65 9.55
C GLU A 131 18.06 5.06 8.99
N ALA A 132 17.13 5.56 8.17
CA ALA A 132 17.17 6.93 7.69
C ALA A 132 16.97 7.94 8.84
N CYS A 133 15.94 7.75 9.67
CA CYS A 133 15.67 8.61 10.83
C CYS A 133 16.84 8.62 11.81
N ASP A 134 17.37 7.45 12.14
CA ASP A 134 18.52 7.29 13.02
C ASP A 134 19.75 7.98 12.42
N GLY A 135 20.06 7.74 11.14
CA GLY A 135 21.16 8.40 10.46
C GLY A 135 21.07 9.92 10.50
N ILE A 136 19.88 10.48 10.22
CA ILE A 136 19.63 11.93 10.30
C ILE A 136 19.78 12.45 11.74
N ALA A 137 19.20 11.74 12.72
CA ALA A 137 19.23 12.14 14.12
C ALA A 137 20.63 12.06 14.73
N TYR A 138 21.45 11.06 14.36
CA TYR A 138 22.82 10.93 14.88
C TYR A 138 23.78 11.98 14.33
N GLY A 139 23.51 12.51 13.12
CA GLY A 139 24.32 13.58 12.54
C GLY A 139 24.37 14.85 13.38
N THR A 140 23.40 15.04 14.30
CA THR A 140 23.29 16.22 15.16
C THR A 140 23.68 15.98 16.62
N LYS A 141 24.01 14.74 17.01
CA LYS A 141 24.31 14.38 18.41
C LYS A 141 25.80 14.53 18.74
N GLU A 142 26.09 15.14 19.89
CA GLU A 142 27.45 15.20 20.45
C GLU A 142 27.91 13.87 21.08
N LYS A 143 26.96 13.07 21.60
CA LYS A 143 27.22 11.75 22.21
C LYS A 143 26.12 10.76 21.83
N ILE A 144 26.50 9.49 21.67
CA ILE A 144 25.60 8.38 21.34
C ILE A 144 25.69 7.30 22.42
N ASP A 145 24.57 6.64 22.70
CA ASP A 145 24.52 5.50 23.62
C ASP A 145 25.26 4.28 23.03
N LEU A 146 26.03 3.58 23.86
CA LEU A 146 26.67 2.32 23.50
C LEU A 146 25.70 1.30 22.89
N ARG A 147 24.44 1.27 23.35
CA ARG A 147 23.41 0.38 22.80
C ARG A 147 23.15 0.65 21.31
N ASP A 148 23.14 1.91 20.90
CA ASP A 148 22.89 2.32 19.52
C ASP A 148 24.07 1.92 18.61
N ILE A 149 25.29 2.07 19.12
CA ILE A 149 26.53 1.65 18.45
C ILE A 149 26.54 0.12 18.26
N LEU A 150 26.17 -0.63 19.30
CA LEU A 150 26.12 -2.10 19.25
C LEU A 150 25.03 -2.62 18.30
N THR A 151 23.87 -1.96 18.29
CA THR A 151 22.76 -2.29 17.37
C THR A 151 23.19 -2.07 15.93
N ALA A 152 23.78 -0.90 15.65
CA ALA A 152 24.28 -0.57 14.32
C ALA A 152 25.40 -1.50 13.85
N ARG A 153 26.32 -1.90 14.74
CA ARG A 153 27.37 -2.89 14.41
C ARG A 153 26.78 -4.22 13.94
N ASN A 154 25.67 -4.66 14.52
CA ASN A 154 25.06 -5.93 14.14
C ASN A 154 24.33 -5.87 12.80
N LEU A 155 23.77 -4.71 12.46
CA LEU A 155 22.98 -4.47 11.24
C LEU A 155 23.86 -4.06 10.04
N LEU A 156 24.99 -3.37 10.28
CA LEU A 156 25.88 -2.84 9.25
C LEU A 156 27.07 -3.78 9.00
N PRO A 157 27.11 -4.52 7.87
CA PRO A 157 28.20 -5.46 7.58
C PRO A 157 29.58 -4.76 7.46
N SER A 158 29.60 -3.49 7.05
CA SER A 158 30.79 -2.63 6.98
C SER A 158 31.41 -2.36 8.35
N LEU A 159 30.61 -2.26 9.42
CA LEU A 159 31.08 -2.09 10.79
C LEU A 159 31.60 -3.38 11.41
N ARG A 160 30.95 -4.54 11.13
CA ARG A 160 31.43 -5.84 11.63
C ARG A 160 32.88 -6.14 11.23
N LYS A 161 33.29 -5.72 10.03
CA LYS A 161 34.63 -5.99 9.48
C LYS A 161 35.74 -5.10 10.07
N ARG A 162 35.41 -3.97 10.70
CA ARG A 162 36.40 -2.97 11.15
C ARG A 162 36.85 -3.13 12.60
N GLY A 163 36.29 -4.07 13.37
CA GLY A 163 36.70 -4.32 14.76
C GLY A 163 36.54 -3.12 15.70
N ILE A 164 35.68 -2.16 15.34
CA ILE A 164 35.57 -0.87 16.03
C ILE A 164 34.78 -1.05 17.34
N GLU A 165 35.41 -0.72 18.47
CA GLU A 165 34.77 -0.70 19.79
C GLU A 165 33.88 0.54 19.99
N VAL A 166 34.21 1.68 19.37
CA VAL A 166 33.45 2.94 19.43
C VAL A 166 33.52 3.68 18.09
N VAL A 167 32.38 3.98 17.47
CA VAL A 167 32.28 4.77 16.23
C VAL A 167 31.87 6.20 16.58
N PRO A 168 32.54 7.25 16.06
CA PRO A 168 32.09 8.64 16.24
C PRO A 168 30.65 8.86 15.74
N PRO A 169 29.88 9.77 16.37
CA PRO A 169 28.49 10.00 16.00
C PRO A 169 28.23 10.28 14.52
N GLN A 170 29.08 11.12 13.92
CA GLN A 170 28.97 11.50 12.51
C GLN A 170 29.27 10.32 11.57
N GLU A 171 30.24 9.47 11.93
CA GLU A 171 30.57 8.29 11.12
C GLU A 171 29.44 7.24 11.19
N LEU A 172 28.84 7.04 12.37
CA LEU A 172 27.69 6.17 12.52
C LEU A 172 26.46 6.69 11.74
N ALA A 173 26.23 8.01 11.77
CA ALA A 173 25.17 8.64 10.99
C ALA A 173 25.31 8.34 9.49
N ILE A 174 26.50 8.55 8.93
CA ILE A 174 26.79 8.29 7.51
C ILE A 174 26.51 6.82 7.15
N LEU A 175 27.01 5.89 7.96
CA LEU A 175 26.86 4.45 7.68
C LEU A 175 25.40 3.99 7.72
N ARG A 176 24.58 4.55 8.61
CA ARG A 176 23.14 4.27 8.65
C ARG A 176 22.41 4.84 7.43
N ILE A 177 22.79 6.03 6.97
CA ILE A 177 22.27 6.58 5.70
C ILE A 177 22.68 5.71 4.51
N GLU A 178 23.92 5.23 4.46
CA GLU A 178 24.38 4.31 3.41
C GLU A 178 23.58 3.00 3.42
N TYR A 179 23.26 2.48 4.60
CA TYR A 179 22.45 1.27 4.70
C TYR A 179 20.98 1.51 4.34
N ALA A 180 20.39 2.62 4.75
CA ALA A 180 19.04 3.01 4.32
C ALA A 180 18.96 3.11 2.78
N LYS A 181 19.99 3.67 2.13
CA LYS A 181 20.11 3.68 0.66
C LYS A 181 20.20 2.28 0.06
N SER A 182 20.99 1.39 0.67
CA SER A 182 21.07 -0.01 0.23
C SER A 182 19.71 -0.70 0.31
N ILE A 183 18.99 -0.54 1.44
CA ILE A 183 17.64 -1.10 1.59
C ILE A 183 16.69 -0.53 0.54
N PHE A 184 16.78 0.76 0.24
CA PHE A 184 15.96 1.36 -0.82
C PHE A 184 16.26 0.75 -2.20
N SER A 185 17.53 0.51 -2.51
CA SER A 185 17.94 -0.20 -3.74
C SER A 185 17.32 -1.59 -3.78
N ASP A 186 17.41 -2.35 -2.70
CA ASP A 186 16.85 -3.70 -2.60
C ASP A 186 15.32 -3.69 -2.79
N ILE A 187 14.62 -2.69 -2.25
CA ILE A 187 13.18 -2.47 -2.45
C ILE A 187 12.89 -2.28 -3.94
N LEU A 188 13.62 -1.39 -4.62
CA LEU A 188 13.41 -1.11 -6.04
C LEU A 188 13.71 -2.34 -6.91
N GLU A 189 14.78 -3.07 -6.61
CA GLU A 189 15.15 -4.30 -7.31
C GLU A 189 14.09 -5.40 -7.12
N SER A 190 13.56 -5.55 -5.91
CA SER A 190 12.48 -6.51 -5.61
C SER A 190 11.21 -6.20 -6.42
N ILE A 191 10.80 -4.93 -6.42
CA ILE A 191 9.62 -4.45 -7.16
C ILE A 191 9.83 -4.64 -8.67
N ALA A 192 10.99 -4.26 -9.20
CA ALA A 192 11.34 -4.42 -10.61
C ALA A 192 11.31 -5.89 -11.02
N GLY A 193 11.93 -6.77 -10.23
CA GLY A 193 11.93 -8.22 -10.47
C GLY A 193 10.52 -8.81 -10.50
N ALA A 194 9.65 -8.41 -9.56
CA ALA A 194 8.26 -8.87 -9.53
C ALA A 194 7.44 -8.38 -10.73
N GLN A 195 7.74 -7.19 -11.26
CA GLN A 195 7.07 -6.64 -12.42
C GLN A 195 7.58 -7.25 -13.75
N TRP A 196 8.89 -7.47 -13.89
CA TRP A 196 9.48 -8.09 -15.06
C TRP A 196 9.14 -9.58 -15.19
N GLY A 197 9.12 -10.32 -14.07
CA GLY A 197 8.71 -11.73 -14.07
C GLY A 197 7.27 -11.98 -14.53
N LYS A 198 6.39 -10.98 -14.45
CA LYS A 198 5.02 -11.06 -15.01
C LYS A 198 4.97 -10.90 -16.52
N ARG A 199 5.96 -10.22 -17.12
CA ARG A 199 6.09 -10.07 -18.57
C ARG A 199 6.47 -11.39 -19.24
N ASP A 200 7.38 -12.14 -18.60
CA ASP A 200 7.85 -13.43 -19.11
C ASP A 200 6.81 -14.57 -18.97
N ALA A 201 5.73 -14.35 -18.21
CA ALA A 201 4.65 -15.30 -17.99
C ALA A 201 3.42 -15.09 -18.90
N GLN A 202 3.44 -14.11 -19.80
CA GLN A 202 2.41 -13.90 -20.81
C GLN A 202 2.81 -14.62 -22.12
N PRO A 203 1.96 -15.54 -22.66
CA PRO A 203 2.24 -16.29 -23.88
C PRO A 203 2.21 -15.42 -25.15
#